data_AF-A0A820G9A7-F1
#
_entry.id   AF-A0A820G9A7-F1
#
_cell.length_a   1.000
_cell.length_b   1.000
_cell.length_c   1.000
_cell.angle_alpha   90.00
_cell.angle_beta   90.00
_cell.angle_gamma   90.00
#
_symmetry.space_group_name_H-M   'P 1'
#
loop_
_entity.id
_entity.type
_entity.pdbx_description
1 polymer ?
#
loop_
_entity_poly.entity_id
_entity_poly.type
_entity_poly.pdbx_seq_one_letter_code
_entity_poly.pdbx_strand_id
1 'polypeptide(L)'
;MLFNIVDKIPYWFLYELLREIWDMLYCDFPRKSWLSTLQELIEEFIQLFQTIFPEQFTPKFHYLLHAARNTAKYGPLKRQMNLRYEAKHHLLKQIANRCNNFINLPYTISKRIQLRQCYELIDENVFKLNNVSGKIHTRRKITFNQLIQKALLDDNQFIYGDIVEFVKWVLIDNVKYKVGDFFVAYLLGG
;
A
#
# COMPACT_ATOMS: atom_id res chain seq x y z
N MET A 1 -26.22 -29.65 -28.75
CA MET A 1 -26.10 -28.74 -27.58
C MET A 1 -24.63 -28.47 -27.20
N LEU A 2 -23.67 -28.51 -28.15
CA LEU A 2 -22.23 -28.22 -27.90
C LEU A 2 -21.76 -26.89 -28.50
N PHE A 3 -22.59 -26.22 -29.31
CA PHE A 3 -22.23 -24.94 -29.95
C PHE A 3 -22.07 -23.77 -28.97
N ASN A 4 -22.65 -23.84 -27.76
CA ASN A 4 -22.58 -22.73 -26.78
C ASN A 4 -21.28 -22.65 -25.96
N ILE A 5 -20.37 -23.62 -26.08
CA ILE A 5 -19.08 -23.58 -25.35
C ILE A 5 -18.00 -22.97 -26.24
N VAL A 6 -17.97 -23.33 -27.52
CA VAL A 6 -16.96 -22.85 -28.49
C VAL A 6 -17.06 -21.34 -28.68
N ASP A 7 -18.28 -20.82 -28.79
CA ASP A 7 -18.51 -19.39 -28.90
C ASP A 7 -18.13 -18.62 -27.62
N LYS A 8 -18.02 -19.30 -26.46
CA LYS A 8 -17.56 -18.69 -25.19
C LYS A 8 -16.04 -18.62 -25.05
N ILE A 9 -15.29 -19.38 -25.85
CA ILE A 9 -13.82 -19.47 -25.75
C ILE A 9 -13.15 -18.10 -25.91
N PRO A 10 -13.52 -17.25 -26.89
CA PRO A 10 -12.89 -15.94 -27.05
C PRO A 10 -13.17 -14.99 -25.87
N TYR A 11 -14.39 -15.02 -25.33
CA TYR A 11 -14.77 -14.19 -24.17
C TYR A 11 -14.06 -14.64 -22.89
N TRP A 12 -13.85 -15.95 -22.74
CA TRP A 12 -13.10 -16.50 -21.61
C TRP A 12 -11.63 -16.10 -21.68
N PHE A 13 -11.00 -16.23 -22.85
CA PHE A 13 -9.61 -15.82 -23.05
C PHE A 13 -9.42 -14.31 -22.80
N LEU A 14 -10.37 -13.49 -23.24
CA LEU A 14 -10.40 -12.06 -22.93
C LEU A 14 -10.47 -11.78 -21.42
N TYR A 15 -11.28 -12.54 -20.69
CA TYR A 15 -11.37 -12.44 -19.23
C TYR A 15 -10.07 -12.88 -18.55
N GLU A 16 -9.44 -13.96 -19.03
CA GLU A 16 -8.19 -14.47 -18.51
C GLU A 16 -7.05 -13.46 -18.65
N LEU A 17 -6.90 -12.85 -19.84
CA LEU A 17 -5.96 -11.75 -20.07
C LEU A 17 -6.22 -10.56 -19.12
N LEU A 18 -7.49 -10.15 -18.98
CA LEU A 18 -7.85 -9.07 -18.07
C LEU A 18 -7.50 -9.41 -16.62
N ARG A 19 -7.72 -10.67 -16.20
CA ARG A 19 -7.42 -11.15 -14.87
C ARG A 19 -5.91 -11.10 -14.59
N GLU A 20 -5.10 -11.55 -15.55
CA GLU A 20 -3.64 -11.53 -15.43
C GLU A 20 -3.11 -10.09 -15.33
N ILE A 21 -3.58 -9.20 -16.21
CA ILE A 21 -3.27 -7.76 -16.14
C ILE A 21 -3.65 -7.20 -14.76
N TRP A 22 -4.83 -7.54 -14.25
CA TRP A 22 -5.29 -7.06 -12.95
C TRP A 22 -4.39 -7.53 -11.82
N ASP A 23 -4.00 -8.81 -11.80
CA ASP A 23 -3.13 -9.38 -10.77
C ASP A 23 -1.74 -8.72 -10.78
N MET A 24 -1.21 -8.39 -11.96
CA MET A 24 0.04 -7.64 -12.10
C MET A 24 -0.09 -6.19 -11.60
N LEU A 25 -1.19 -5.49 -11.93
CA LEU A 25 -1.44 -4.11 -11.52
C LEU A 25 -1.71 -3.96 -10.01
N TYR A 26 -2.33 -4.98 -9.40
CA TYR A 26 -2.64 -5.01 -7.97
C TYR A 26 -1.53 -5.55 -7.08
N CYS A 27 -0.41 -5.97 -7.66
CA CYS A 27 0.75 -6.41 -6.91
C CYS A 27 1.31 -5.28 -6.04
N ASP A 28 1.61 -5.57 -4.76
CA ASP A 28 2.18 -4.58 -3.83
C ASP A 28 3.62 -4.18 -4.20
N PHE A 29 4.33 -5.06 -4.91
CA PHE A 29 5.75 -4.91 -5.24
C PHE A 29 6.04 -5.30 -6.71
N PRO A 30 5.62 -4.47 -7.69
CA PRO A 30 5.89 -4.74 -9.10
C PRO A 30 7.39 -4.62 -9.39
N ARG A 31 8.01 -5.67 -9.93
CA ARG A 31 9.39 -5.59 -10.43
C ARG A 31 9.41 -4.90 -11.80
N LYS A 32 10.47 -4.14 -12.05
CA LYS A 32 10.65 -3.43 -13.34
C LYS A 32 10.66 -4.39 -14.54
N SER A 33 11.20 -5.60 -14.37
CA SER A 33 11.24 -6.63 -15.41
C SER A 33 9.86 -7.10 -15.88
N TRP A 34 8.82 -6.93 -15.06
CA TRP A 34 7.47 -7.38 -15.39
C TRP A 34 6.68 -6.34 -16.18
N LEU A 35 7.18 -5.10 -16.23
CA LEU A 35 6.47 -3.99 -16.87
C LEU A 35 6.42 -4.15 -18.40
N SER A 36 7.43 -4.78 -19.00
CA SER A 36 7.41 -5.15 -20.42
C SER A 36 6.32 -6.18 -20.69
N THR A 37 6.27 -7.25 -19.90
CA THR A 37 5.23 -8.29 -20.00
C THR A 37 3.82 -7.72 -19.79
N LEU A 38 3.67 -6.81 -18.81
CA LEU A 38 2.39 -6.13 -18.59
C LEU A 38 1.95 -5.32 -19.82
N GLN A 39 2.89 -4.65 -20.49
CA GLN A 39 2.59 -3.89 -21.70
C GLN A 39 2.14 -4.82 -22.84
N GLU A 40 2.86 -5.92 -23.06
CA GLU A 40 2.51 -6.93 -24.07
C GLU A 40 1.10 -7.51 -23.82
N LEU A 41 0.80 -7.91 -22.58
CA LEU A 41 -0.52 -8.43 -22.21
C LEU A 41 -1.64 -7.39 -22.43
N ILE A 42 -1.39 -6.11 -22.13
CA ILE A 42 -2.37 -5.05 -22.36
C ILE A 42 -2.62 -4.84 -23.85
N GLU A 43 -1.58 -4.87 -24.67
CA GLU A 43 -1.70 -4.75 -26.12
C GLU A 43 -2.48 -5.93 -26.71
N GLU A 44 -2.17 -7.16 -26.29
CA GLU A 44 -2.90 -8.37 -26.68
C GLU A 44 -4.38 -8.31 -26.26
N PHE A 45 -4.64 -7.91 -25.01
CA PHE A 45 -6.00 -7.74 -24.51
C PHE A 45 -6.80 -6.73 -25.33
N ILE A 46 -6.22 -5.57 -25.66
CA ILE A 46 -6.92 -4.53 -26.43
C ILE A 46 -7.18 -5.01 -27.86
N GLN A 47 -6.22 -5.68 -28.49
CA GLN A 47 -6.39 -6.24 -29.84
C GLN A 47 -7.53 -7.26 -29.85
N LEU A 48 -7.53 -8.21 -28.92
CA LEU A 48 -8.60 -9.20 -28.79
C LEU A 48 -9.95 -8.55 -28.43
N PHE A 49 -9.95 -7.54 -27.57
CA PHE A 49 -11.18 -6.81 -27.25
C PHE A 49 -11.77 -6.15 -28.50
N GLN A 50 -10.95 -5.53 -29.34
CA GLN A 50 -11.39 -4.89 -30.57
C GLN A 50 -11.86 -5.89 -31.64
N THR A 51 -11.33 -7.11 -31.69
CA THR A 51 -11.84 -8.13 -32.61
C THR A 51 -13.22 -8.64 -32.19
N ILE A 52 -13.47 -8.78 -30.88
CA ILE A 52 -14.76 -9.23 -30.33
C ILE A 52 -15.79 -8.09 -30.30
N PHE A 53 -15.35 -6.86 -30.00
CA PHE A 53 -16.19 -5.66 -29.81
C PHE A 53 -15.65 -4.45 -30.60
N PRO A 54 -15.77 -4.43 -31.94
CA PRO A 54 -15.11 -3.45 -32.81
C PRO A 54 -15.51 -1.99 -32.58
N GLU A 55 -16.72 -1.73 -32.09
CA GLU A 55 -17.24 -0.36 -31.91
C GLU A 55 -17.02 0.21 -30.50
N GLN A 56 -16.41 -0.56 -29.57
CA GLN A 56 -16.40 -0.23 -28.14
C GLN A 56 -15.04 0.24 -27.60
N PHE A 57 -14.39 1.20 -28.25
CA PHE A 57 -13.16 1.78 -27.69
C PHE A 57 -13.45 2.88 -26.66
N THR A 58 -13.38 2.53 -25.38
CA THR A 58 -13.60 3.48 -24.28
C THR A 58 -12.31 4.15 -23.82
N PRO A 59 -12.38 5.38 -23.25
CA PRO A 59 -11.22 6.05 -22.64
C PRO A 59 -10.50 5.22 -21.58
N LYS A 60 -11.18 4.26 -20.94
CA LYS A 60 -10.57 3.34 -19.97
C LYS A 60 -9.45 2.51 -20.59
N PHE A 61 -9.60 2.07 -21.83
CA PHE A 61 -8.58 1.31 -22.55
C PHE A 61 -7.39 2.19 -22.93
N HIS A 62 -7.64 3.45 -23.31
CA HIS A 62 -6.58 4.43 -23.54
C HIS A 62 -5.73 4.65 -22.27
N TYR A 63 -6.36 4.79 -21.10
CA TYR A 63 -5.63 4.88 -19.84
C TYR A 63 -4.89 3.59 -19.47
N LEU A 64 -5.44 2.42 -19.83
CA LEU A 64 -4.80 1.13 -19.57
C LEU A 64 -3.48 0.98 -20.34
N LEU A 65 -3.37 1.47 -21.59
CA LEU A 65 -2.10 1.50 -22.34
C LEU A 65 -0.97 2.21 -21.59
N HIS A 66 -1.32 3.22 -20.79
CA HIS A 66 -0.35 3.97 -19.99
C HIS A 66 -0.09 3.35 -18.61
N ALA A 67 -0.76 2.26 -18.24
CA ALA A 67 -0.66 1.68 -16.91
C ALA A 67 0.78 1.21 -16.60
N ALA A 68 1.46 0.52 -17.51
CA ALA A 68 2.84 0.08 -17.30
C ALA A 68 3.81 1.26 -17.08
N ARG A 69 3.70 2.32 -17.91
CA ARG A 69 4.48 3.55 -17.77
C ARG A 69 4.19 4.28 -16.45
N ASN A 70 2.92 4.33 -16.06
CA ASN A 70 2.50 4.95 -14.80
C ASN A 70 3.02 4.17 -13.59
N THR A 71 2.99 2.83 -13.65
CA THR A 71 3.59 1.96 -12.62
C THR A 71 5.08 2.22 -12.48
N ALA A 72 5.80 2.37 -13.60
CA ALA A 72 7.24 2.65 -13.61
C ALA A 72 7.58 3.98 -12.94
N LYS A 73 6.77 5.02 -13.20
CA LYS A 73 7.05 6.39 -12.77
C LYS A 73 6.56 6.69 -11.35
N TYR A 74 5.39 6.18 -10.98
CA TYR A 74 4.71 6.54 -9.72
C TYR A 74 4.59 5.37 -8.74
N GLY A 75 5.04 4.17 -9.12
CA GLY A 75 4.88 2.96 -8.33
C GLY A 75 3.54 2.25 -8.56
N PRO A 76 3.21 1.23 -7.76
CA PRO A 76 2.03 0.39 -7.98
C PRO A 76 0.72 1.18 -8.06
N LEU A 77 -0.11 0.94 -9.08
CA LEU A 77 -1.41 1.62 -9.26
C LEU A 77 -2.33 1.43 -8.06
N LYS A 78 -2.25 0.29 -7.36
CA LYS A 78 -3.00 0.03 -6.12
C LYS A 78 -2.90 1.17 -5.11
N ARG A 79 -1.73 1.82 -5.00
CA ARG A 79 -1.50 2.94 -4.06
C ARG A 79 -2.18 4.24 -4.49
N GLN A 80 -2.54 4.35 -5.78
CA GLN A 80 -3.20 5.51 -6.37
C GLN A 80 -4.72 5.34 -6.46
N MET A 81 -5.26 4.20 -6.02
CA MET A 81 -6.69 3.92 -6.14
C MET A 81 -7.53 4.70 -5.13
N ASN A 82 -8.68 5.17 -5.60
CA ASN A 82 -9.60 5.95 -4.78
C ASN A 82 -10.51 5.10 -3.87
N LEU A 83 -10.34 3.77 -3.87
CA LEU A 83 -11.15 2.84 -3.06
C LEU A 83 -11.11 3.17 -1.57
N ARG A 84 -9.95 3.63 -1.05
CA ARG A 84 -9.82 4.01 0.37
C ARG A 84 -10.64 5.26 0.70
N TYR A 85 -10.70 6.23 -0.22
CA TYR A 85 -11.52 7.43 -0.04
C TYR A 85 -13.00 7.09 -0.09
N GLU A 86 -13.43 6.24 -1.03
CA GLU A 86 -14.81 5.77 -1.10
C GLU A 86 -15.24 4.98 0.14
N ALA A 87 -14.36 4.11 0.66
CA ALA A 87 -14.61 3.41 1.91
C ALA A 87 -14.80 4.38 3.09
N LYS A 88 -13.99 5.45 3.16
CA LYS A 88 -14.17 6.51 4.17
C LYS A 88 -15.48 7.28 3.95
N HIS A 89 -15.83 7.64 2.72
CA HIS A 89 -17.10 8.30 2.39
C HIS A 89 -18.31 7.47 2.77
N HIS A 90 -18.26 6.15 2.58
CA HIS A 90 -19.34 5.25 2.99
C HIS A 90 -19.63 5.35 4.49
N LEU A 91 -18.59 5.35 5.33
CA LEU A 91 -18.74 5.58 6.77
C LEU A 91 -19.38 6.94 7.09
N LEU A 92 -18.95 8.01 6.39
CA LEU A 92 -19.50 9.36 6.60
C LEU A 92 -21.00 9.41 6.27
N LYS A 93 -21.42 8.79 5.16
CA LYS A 93 -22.84 8.68 4.76
C LYS A 93 -23.66 7.91 5.79
N GLN A 94 -23.12 6.82 6.34
CA GLN A 94 -23.79 6.08 7.40
C GLN A 94 -24.00 6.92 8.66
N ILE A 95 -23.00 7.70 9.07
CA ILE A 95 -23.11 8.61 10.23
C ILE A 95 -24.17 9.67 9.95
N ALA A 96 -24.16 10.25 8.74
CA ALA A 96 -25.14 11.25 8.33
C ALA A 96 -26.57 10.72 8.44
N ASN A 97 -26.83 9.54 7.87
CA ASN A 97 -28.14 8.92 7.86
C ASN A 97 -28.63 8.53 9.27
N ARG A 98 -27.72 8.20 10.20
CA ARG A 98 -28.09 7.81 11.58
C ARG A 98 -28.21 8.99 12.54
N CYS A 99 -27.58 10.12 12.26
CA CYS A 99 -27.50 11.21 13.22
C CYS A 99 -28.82 11.97 13.38
N ASN A 100 -29.71 11.91 12.38
CA ASN A 100 -30.99 12.65 12.31
C ASN A 100 -30.86 14.15 12.66
N ASN A 101 -29.66 14.71 12.54
CA ASN A 101 -29.37 16.12 12.79
C ASN A 101 -28.94 16.76 11.47
N PHE A 102 -29.78 17.68 10.98
CA PHE A 102 -29.55 18.38 9.72
C PHE A 102 -28.92 19.76 9.93
N ILE A 103 -28.84 20.23 11.17
CA ILE A 103 -28.19 21.50 11.50
C ILE A 103 -26.68 21.28 11.53
N ASN A 104 -25.96 21.96 10.64
CA ASN A 104 -24.50 21.87 10.53
C ASN A 104 -23.98 20.43 10.46
N LEU A 105 -24.57 19.62 9.58
CA LEU A 105 -24.22 18.22 9.37
C LEU A 105 -22.70 17.98 9.19
N PRO A 106 -21.94 18.79 8.41
CA PRO A 106 -20.50 18.61 8.28
C PRO A 106 -19.74 18.71 9.61
N TYR A 107 -20.15 19.62 10.50
CA TYR A 107 -19.56 19.76 11.83
C TYR A 107 -19.81 18.52 12.68
N THR A 108 -21.05 18.04 12.69
CA THR A 108 -21.45 16.85 13.46
C THR A 108 -20.70 15.60 13.00
N ILE A 109 -20.59 15.39 11.68
CA ILE A 109 -19.84 14.26 11.10
C ILE A 109 -18.35 14.39 11.44
N SER A 110 -17.75 15.57 11.24
CA SER A 110 -16.33 15.81 11.52
C SER A 110 -15.99 15.52 12.97
N LYS A 111 -16.81 16.01 13.92
CA LYS A 111 -16.62 15.75 15.35
C LYS A 111 -16.65 14.27 15.69
N ARG A 112 -17.62 13.51 15.14
CA ARG A 112 -17.72 12.05 15.37
C ARG A 112 -16.53 11.29 14.80
N ILE A 113 -16.05 11.68 13.63
CA ILE A 113 -14.88 11.06 13.01
C ILE A 113 -13.61 11.36 13.79
N GLN A 114 -13.43 12.61 14.23
CA GLN A 114 -12.28 13.00 15.07
C GLN A 114 -12.27 12.21 16.38
N LEU A 115 -13.41 12.11 17.08
CA LEU A 115 -13.52 11.32 18.30
C LEU A 115 -13.18 9.83 18.07
N ARG A 116 -13.68 9.26 16.98
CA ARG A 116 -13.36 7.87 16.60
C ARG A 116 -11.87 7.71 16.29
N GLN A 117 -11.28 8.65 15.57
CA GLN A 117 -9.84 8.65 15.29
C GLN A 117 -9.05 8.72 16.59
N CYS A 118 -9.34 9.65 17.50
CA CYS A 118 -8.68 9.71 18.80
C CYS A 118 -8.76 8.36 19.54
N TYR A 119 -9.93 7.71 19.55
CA TYR A 119 -10.08 6.40 20.15
C TYR A 119 -9.21 5.32 19.49
N GLU A 120 -9.20 5.25 18.16
CA GLU A 120 -8.35 4.31 17.41
C GLU A 120 -6.85 4.58 17.63
N LEU A 121 -6.46 5.85 17.80
CA LEU A 121 -5.06 6.27 18.00
C LEU A 121 -4.55 6.04 19.43
N ILE A 122 -5.45 5.98 20.43
CA ILE A 122 -5.10 5.69 21.83
C ILE A 122 -4.64 4.24 22.00
N ASP A 123 -5.11 3.32 21.14
CA ASP A 123 -4.62 1.94 21.15
C ASP A 123 -3.22 1.88 20.52
N GLU A 124 -2.18 1.68 21.35
CA GLU A 124 -0.78 1.56 20.94
C GLU A 124 -0.55 0.49 19.85
N ASN A 125 -1.49 -0.45 19.69
CA ASN A 125 -1.42 -1.48 18.65
C ASN A 125 -1.68 -0.95 17.23
N VAL A 126 -2.31 0.22 17.06
CA VAL A 126 -2.63 0.77 15.73
C VAL A 126 -1.40 1.39 15.05
N PHE A 127 -0.43 1.84 15.84
CA PHE A 127 0.84 2.41 15.38
C PHE A 127 2.04 1.50 15.54
N LYS A 128 1.83 0.21 15.88
CA LYS A 128 2.92 -0.75 15.79
C LYS A 128 3.37 -0.78 14.33
N LEU A 129 4.48 -0.10 14.07
CA LEU A 129 5.27 -0.29 12.87
C LEU A 129 5.38 -1.81 12.70
N ASN A 130 5.04 -2.32 11.52
CA ASN A 130 5.24 -3.73 11.20
C ASN A 130 6.76 -3.97 11.06
N ASN A 131 7.46 -3.87 12.18
CA ASN A 131 8.89 -3.98 12.29
C ASN A 131 9.23 -5.46 12.23
N VAL A 132 9.47 -5.93 11.01
CA VAL A 132 10.03 -7.26 10.80
C VAL A 132 11.54 -7.11 10.81
N SER A 133 12.17 -7.63 11.86
CA SER A 133 13.62 -7.65 11.98
C SER A 133 14.18 -9.01 11.55
N GLY A 134 15.42 -9.02 11.06
CA GLY A 134 16.21 -10.24 10.97
C GLY A 134 16.56 -10.82 12.35
N LYS A 135 17.39 -11.87 12.40
CA LYS A 135 17.84 -12.46 13.68
C LYS A 135 18.45 -11.41 14.61
N ILE A 136 17.84 -11.25 15.77
CA ILE A 136 18.24 -10.32 16.82
C ILE A 136 19.46 -10.88 17.56
N HIS A 137 20.51 -10.06 17.69
CA HIS A 137 21.68 -10.37 18.49
C HIS A 137 21.75 -9.39 19.65
N THR A 138 21.70 -9.91 20.87
CA THR A 138 21.60 -9.09 22.07
C THR A 138 22.99 -8.90 22.70
N ARG A 139 23.40 -7.66 22.98
CA ARG A 139 24.67 -7.36 23.69
C ARG A 139 24.43 -6.35 24.82
N ARG A 140 25.24 -6.45 25.88
CA ARG A 140 25.21 -5.51 27.00
C ARG A 140 26.01 -4.24 26.70
N LYS A 141 25.53 -3.10 27.20
CA LYS A 141 26.13 -1.77 26.98
C LYS A 141 27.61 -1.68 27.40
N ILE A 142 28.00 -2.44 28.42
CA ILE A 142 29.35 -2.43 29.01
C ILE A 142 30.43 -2.95 28.02
N THR A 143 30.05 -3.71 26.99
CA THR A 143 31.00 -4.31 26.04
C THR A 143 31.31 -3.38 24.84
N PHE A 144 30.73 -2.18 24.78
CA PHE A 144 30.96 -1.26 23.67
C PHE A 144 32.25 -0.45 23.80
N ASN A 145 32.82 -0.08 22.65
CA ASN A 145 33.89 0.92 22.59
C ASN A 145 33.41 2.27 23.15
N GLN A 146 34.32 3.00 23.79
CA GLN A 146 34.02 4.27 24.46
C GLN A 146 33.32 5.31 23.55
N LEU A 147 33.62 5.32 22.25
CA LEU A 147 32.97 6.21 21.28
C LEU A 147 31.48 5.87 21.07
N ILE A 148 31.15 4.58 20.99
CA ILE A 148 29.76 4.12 20.83
C ILE A 148 28.99 4.34 22.14
N GLN A 149 29.65 4.13 23.28
CA GLN A 149 29.06 4.40 24.58
C GLN A 149 28.73 5.89 24.75
N LYS A 150 29.60 6.80 24.28
CA LYS A 150 29.33 8.25 24.26
C LYS A 150 28.19 8.62 23.32
N ALA A 151 28.17 8.09 22.09
CA ALA A 151 27.06 8.33 21.16
C ALA A 151 25.70 7.87 21.72
N LEU A 152 25.66 6.73 22.42
CA LEU A 152 24.47 6.21 23.10
C LEU A 152 24.11 6.95 24.41
N LEU A 153 24.97 7.86 24.89
CA LEU A 153 24.73 8.70 26.08
C LEU A 153 24.41 10.15 25.68
N ASP A 154 24.94 10.64 24.56
CA ASP A 154 24.71 12.00 24.05
C ASP A 154 23.30 12.16 23.43
N ASP A 155 22.64 11.06 23.04
CA ASP A 155 21.21 11.04 22.68
C ASP A 155 20.33 11.15 23.94
N ASN A 156 20.33 12.34 24.55
CA ASN A 156 19.58 12.74 25.76
C ASN A 156 18.05 12.58 25.67
N GLN A 157 17.51 12.05 24.57
CA GLN A 157 16.07 11.85 24.36
C GLN A 157 15.61 10.42 24.68
N PHE A 158 16.52 9.47 24.89
CA PHE A 158 16.15 8.06 25.09
C PHE A 158 16.85 7.44 26.32
N ILE A 159 16.04 6.84 27.21
CA ILE A 159 16.55 5.95 28.25
C ILE A 159 16.79 4.59 27.61
N TYR A 160 17.98 4.37 27.07
CA TYR A 160 18.38 3.04 26.60
C TYR A 160 18.60 2.11 27.79
N GLY A 161 17.88 0.98 27.84
CA GLY A 161 18.15 -0.08 28.80
C GLY A 161 19.56 -0.67 28.66
N ASP A 162 19.99 -1.47 29.63
CA ASP A 162 21.33 -2.11 29.67
C ASP A 162 21.62 -3.07 28.50
N ILE A 163 20.56 -3.42 27.77
CA ILE A 163 20.54 -4.41 26.71
C ILE A 163 20.26 -3.70 25.38
N VAL A 164 21.19 -3.83 24.44
CA VAL A 164 21.07 -3.29 23.08
C VAL A 164 20.94 -4.46 22.10
N GLU A 165 19.92 -4.40 21.25
CA GLU A 165 19.63 -5.41 20.24
C GLU A 165 20.18 -4.99 18.86
N PHE A 166 20.91 -5.90 18.22
CA PHE A 166 21.49 -5.71 16.90
C PHE A 166 20.74 -6.52 15.87
N VAL A 167 20.47 -5.89 14.74
CA VAL A 167 19.88 -6.54 13.59
C VAL A 167 20.65 -6.17 12.33
N LYS A 168 20.92 -7.14 11.46
CA LYS A 168 21.60 -6.89 10.16
C LYS A 168 20.74 -6.06 9.20
N TRP A 169 19.42 -6.12 9.35
CA TRP A 169 18.45 -5.38 8.56
C TRP A 169 17.13 -5.27 9.32
N VAL A 170 16.39 -4.18 9.12
CA VAL A 170 15.06 -3.98 9.68
C VAL A 170 14.10 -3.58 8.56
N LEU A 171 12.89 -4.12 8.58
CA LEU A 171 11.81 -3.72 7.70
C LEU A 171 10.90 -2.78 8.48
N ILE A 172 10.92 -1.48 8.18
CA ILE A 172 10.04 -0.47 8.79
C ILE A 172 9.10 0.00 7.68
N ASP A 173 7.78 -0.05 7.89
CA ASP A 173 6.77 0.37 6.90
C ASP A 173 6.99 -0.20 5.48
N ASN A 174 7.36 -1.47 5.40
CA ASN A 174 7.66 -2.18 4.14
C ASN A 174 8.91 -1.67 3.38
N VAL A 175 9.76 -0.86 4.01
CA VAL A 175 11.08 -0.48 3.52
C VAL A 175 12.16 -1.23 4.29
N LYS A 176 13.04 -1.93 3.56
CA LYS A 176 14.14 -2.68 4.16
C LYS A 176 15.39 -1.81 4.29
N TYR A 177 15.82 -1.59 5.53
CA TYR A 177 17.03 -0.85 5.88
C TYR A 177 18.15 -1.82 6.25
N LYS A 178 19.38 -1.52 5.81
CA LYS A 178 20.60 -2.25 6.17
C LYS A 178 21.56 -1.35 6.95
N VAL A 179 22.55 -1.97 7.58
CA VAL A 179 23.63 -1.24 8.27
C VAL A 179 24.31 -0.29 7.28
N GLY A 180 24.29 1.02 7.58
CA GLY A 180 24.81 2.08 6.71
C GLY A 180 23.74 2.90 5.99
N ASP A 181 22.48 2.47 6.00
CA ASP A 181 21.35 3.27 5.50
C ASP A 181 20.85 4.22 6.60
N PHE A 182 20.59 5.47 6.23
CA PHE A 182 20.02 6.48 7.12
C PHE A 182 18.51 6.60 6.88
N PHE A 183 17.73 6.65 7.96
CA PHE A 183 16.32 7.01 7.89
C PHE A 183 15.96 8.00 8.99
N VAL A 184 15.07 8.92 8.67
CA VAL A 184 14.53 9.87 9.64
C VAL A 184 13.37 9.17 10.33
N ALA A 185 13.60 8.68 11.55
CA ALA A 185 12.53 8.23 12.42
C ALA A 185 11.79 9.47 12.94
N TYR A 186 10.66 9.82 12.32
CA TYR A 186 9.71 10.72 12.96
C TYR A 186 9.03 9.94 14.09
N LEU A 187 9.62 9.98 15.27
CA LEU A 187 8.90 9.64 16.49
C LEU A 187 7.90 10.77 16.73
N LEU A 188 6.63 10.51 16.40
CA LEU A 188 5.55 11.24 17.04
C LEU A 188 5.65 10.89 18.53
N GLY A 189 6.17 11.85 19.28
CA GLY A 189 6.32 11.76 20.72
C GLY A 189 5.00 11.41 21.41
N GLY A 190 5.13 10.52 22.38
CA GLY A 190 4.13 10.01 23.30
C GLY A 190 4.78 8.92 24.12
#